data_AF-A0A2H0MV53-F1
#
_entry.id   AF-A0A2H0MV53-F1
#
_cell.length_a   1.000
_cell.length_b   1.000
_cell.length_c   1.000
_cell.angle_alpha   90.00
_cell.angle_beta   90.00
_cell.angle_gamma   90.00
#
_symmetry.space_group_name_H-M   'P 1'
#
loop_
_entity.id
_entity.type
_entity.pdbx_description
1 polymer ?
#
loop_
_entity_poly.entity_id
_entity_poly.type
_entity_poly.pdbx_seq_one_letter_code
_entity_poly.pdbx_strand_id
1 'polypeptide(L)'
;MPAVQPYETMISSVSFHPFLSHLPIALYIGALGLLYKNRAQKNTLSGQAASFNLSLGFIGAAMADFTGMISADINLTPNVEVEGHQGYSFLFTCLIGVATVYSFTRANTQTAVGVYIAGFLALCASAFSGYLLAFPPHL
;
A
#
# COMPACT_ATOMS: atom_id res chain seq x y z
N MET A 1 -47.74 -18.48 -17.60
CA MET A 1 -46.79 -18.82 -16.51
C MET A 1 -45.76 -17.70 -16.46
N PRO A 2 -45.65 -16.94 -15.35
CA PRO A 2 -44.66 -15.87 -15.26
C PRO A 2 -43.26 -16.47 -15.10
N ALA A 3 -42.29 -15.93 -15.84
CA ALA A 3 -40.89 -16.33 -15.75
C ALA A 3 -40.33 -15.93 -14.37
N VAL A 4 -39.82 -16.92 -13.64
CA VAL A 4 -39.09 -16.72 -12.39
C VAL A 4 -37.77 -16.04 -12.74
N GLN A 5 -37.62 -14.79 -12.32
CA GLN A 5 -36.34 -14.06 -12.41
C GLN A 5 -35.30 -14.83 -11.59
N PRO A 6 -34.11 -15.15 -12.14
CA PRO A 6 -33.04 -15.68 -11.33
C PRO A 6 -32.68 -14.61 -10.29
N TYR A 7 -32.67 -14.99 -9.01
CA TYR A 7 -32.13 -14.14 -7.97
C TYR A 7 -30.63 -13.98 -8.26
N GLU A 8 -30.23 -12.82 -8.75
CA GLU A 8 -28.82 -12.47 -8.75
C GLU A 8 -28.43 -12.21 -7.29
N THR A 9 -27.95 -13.25 -6.62
CA THR A 9 -26.93 -13.10 -5.59
C THR A 9 -25.70 -12.45 -6.21
N MET A 10 -25.76 -11.15 -6.46
CA MET A 10 -24.55 -10.35 -6.44
C MET A 10 -24.26 -10.05 -4.97
N ILE A 11 -23.64 -11.06 -4.36
CA ILE A 11 -22.73 -10.98 -3.22
C ILE A 11 -22.11 -9.59 -3.24
N SER A 12 -22.38 -8.80 -2.19
CA SER A 12 -21.86 -7.46 -2.00
C SER A 12 -20.44 -7.40 -2.55
N SER A 13 -20.25 -6.69 -3.66
CA SER A 13 -18.93 -6.42 -4.19
C SER A 13 -18.09 -5.97 -3.00
N VAL A 14 -17.02 -6.70 -2.74
CA VAL A 14 -16.17 -6.53 -1.55
C VAL A 14 -15.54 -5.15 -1.65
N SER A 15 -16.30 -4.12 -1.28
CA SER A 15 -15.95 -2.71 -1.37
C SER A 15 -15.06 -2.30 -0.20
N PHE A 16 -14.28 -3.24 0.32
CA PHE A 16 -13.11 -2.96 1.14
C PHE A 16 -11.91 -2.51 0.29
N HIS A 17 -12.01 -2.64 -1.05
CA HIS A 17 -10.99 -2.20 -2.00
C HIS A 17 -10.62 -0.71 -1.93
N PRO A 18 -11.52 0.25 -1.61
CA PRO A 18 -11.11 1.62 -1.36
C PRO A 18 -10.30 1.67 -0.06
N PHE A 19 -10.88 1.30 1.09
CA PHE A 19 -10.27 1.54 2.40
C PHE A 19 -8.92 0.85 2.61
N LEU A 20 -8.66 -0.32 2.02
CA LEU A 20 -7.35 -0.98 2.11
C LEU A 20 -6.34 -0.49 1.07
N SER A 21 -6.76 0.07 -0.08
CA SER A 21 -5.80 0.50 -1.11
C SER A 21 -5.13 1.83 -0.79
N HIS A 22 -5.86 2.79 -0.18
CA HIS A 22 -5.30 4.11 0.13
C HIS A 22 -4.82 4.28 1.58
N LEU A 23 -5.24 3.42 2.51
CA LEU A 23 -4.83 3.52 3.91
C LEU A 23 -3.31 3.33 4.09
N PRO A 24 -2.63 2.33 3.51
CA PRO A 24 -1.19 2.18 3.63
C PRO A 24 -0.43 3.39 3.08
N ILE A 25 -0.90 3.94 1.96
CA ILE A 25 -0.34 5.14 1.33
C ILE A 25 -0.48 6.34 2.26
N ALA A 26 -1.69 6.60 2.79
CA ALA A 26 -1.95 7.71 3.69
C ALA A 26 -1.13 7.62 4.97
N LEU A 27 -1.02 6.42 5.56
CA LEU A 27 -0.22 6.17 6.74
C LEU A 27 1.27 6.38 6.46
N TYR A 28 1.77 5.94 5.30
CA TYR A 28 3.16 6.16 4.90
C TYR A 28 3.48 7.64 4.74
N ILE A 29 2.68 8.40 3.98
CA ILE A 29 2.88 9.84 3.78
C ILE A 29 2.76 10.60 5.11
N GLY A 30 1.77 10.25 5.93
CA GLY A 30 1.62 10.81 7.28
C GLY A 30 2.83 10.54 8.17
N ALA A 31 3.39 9.33 8.11
CA ALA A 31 4.60 8.97 8.83
C ALA A 31 5.82 9.78 8.36
N LEU A 32 5.99 10.00 7.05
CA LEU A 32 7.07 10.85 6.53
C LEU A 32 6.98 12.28 7.07
N GLY A 33 5.78 12.85 7.11
CA GLY A 33 5.55 14.18 7.70
C GLY A 33 5.89 14.22 9.19
N LEU A 34 5.54 13.17 9.94
CA LEU A 34 5.87 13.03 11.36
C LEU A 34 7.37 12.81 11.61
N LEU A 35 8.05 12.04 10.75
CA LEU A 35 9.51 11.86 10.79
C LEU A 35 10.24 13.17 10.49
N TYR A 36 9.76 13.93 9.51
CA TYR A 36 10.28 15.27 9.22
C TYR A 36 10.12 16.20 10.43
N LYS A 37 8.93 16.21 11.06
CA LYS A 37 8.67 16.97 12.29
C LYS A 37 9.54 16.49 13.46
N ASN A 38 9.71 15.18 13.64
CA ASN A 38 10.60 14.61 14.65
C ASN A 38 12.05 15.08 14.45
N ARG A 39 12.54 15.09 13.21
CA ARG A 39 13.89 15.57 12.87
C ARG A 39 14.05 17.07 13.15
N ALA A 40 13.07 17.88 12.75
CA ALA A 40 13.12 19.33 12.89
C ALA A 40 12.98 19.80 14.34
N GLN A 41 12.08 19.18 15.10
CA GLN A 41 11.70 19.64 16.45
C GLN A 41 12.27 18.78 17.58
N LYS A 42 12.97 17.67 17.26
CA LYS A 42 13.45 16.65 18.22
C LYS A 42 12.34 16.11 19.14
N ASN A 43 11.09 16.16 18.68
CA ASN A 43 9.94 15.72 19.46
C ASN A 43 9.79 14.20 19.36
N THR A 44 10.06 13.50 20.47
CA THR A 44 9.98 12.03 20.58
C THR A 44 8.59 11.48 20.28
N LEU A 45 7.53 12.21 20.64
CA LEU A 45 6.14 11.81 20.39
C LEU A 45 5.82 11.76 18.89
N SER A 46 6.40 12.67 18.09
CA SER A 46 6.25 12.63 16.63
C SER A 46 6.95 11.41 16.02
N GLY A 47 8.09 10.99 16.59
CA GLY A 47 8.80 9.79 16.14
C GLY A 47 8.07 8.49 16.49
N GLN A 48 7.44 8.43 17.66
CA GLN A 48 6.58 7.31 18.06
C GLN A 48 5.33 7.21 17.19
N ALA A 49 4.65 8.34 16.95
CA ALA A 49 3.48 8.39 16.07
C ALA A 49 3.84 8.00 14.62
N ALA A 50 4.99 8.43 14.12
CA ALA A 50 5.48 7.99 12.81
C ALA A 50 5.70 6.48 12.75
N SER A 51 6.35 5.92 13.77
CA SER A 51 6.61 4.47 13.83
C SER A 51 5.32 3.67 13.91
N PHE A 52 4.33 4.14 14.67
CA PHE A 52 3.00 3.55 14.71
C PHE A 52 2.31 3.57 13.35
N ASN A 53 2.36 4.71 12.65
CA ASN A 53 1.81 4.82 11.30
C ASN A 53 2.51 3.89 10.31
N LEU A 54 3.84 3.77 10.36
CA LEU A 54 4.59 2.84 9.50
C LEU A 54 4.20 1.38 9.79
N SER A 55 4.06 0.99 11.06
CA SER A 55 3.60 -0.36 11.44
C SER A 55 2.21 -0.67 10.90
N LEU A 56 1.24 0.24 11.08
CA LEU A 56 -0.11 0.05 10.54
C LEU A 56 -0.12 0.03 9.02
N GLY A 57 0.69 0.90 8.39
CA GLY A 57 0.85 0.95 6.95
C GLY A 57 1.43 -0.36 6.41
N PHE A 58 2.44 -0.92 7.07
CA PHE A 58 3.06 -2.19 6.70
C PHE A 58 2.07 -3.36 6.80
N ILE A 59 1.33 -3.46 7.90
CA ILE A 59 0.30 -4.50 8.06
C ILE A 59 -0.76 -4.36 6.96
N GLY A 60 -1.24 -3.15 6.71
CA GLY A 60 -2.22 -2.89 5.66
C GLY A 60 -1.71 -3.24 4.26
N ALA A 61 -0.46 -2.90 3.94
CA ALA A 61 0.16 -3.22 2.66
C ALA A 61 0.35 -4.74 2.49
N ALA A 62 0.82 -5.43 3.52
CA ALA A 62 0.96 -6.89 3.51
C ALA A 62 -0.40 -7.60 3.33
N MET A 63 -1.44 -7.14 4.02
CA MET A 63 -2.79 -7.66 3.84
C MET A 63 -3.31 -7.45 2.41
N ALA A 64 -3.04 -6.28 1.81
CA ALA A 64 -3.43 -5.99 0.43
C ALA A 64 -2.72 -6.93 -0.57
N ASP A 65 -1.41 -7.15 -0.40
CA ASP A 65 -0.62 -8.05 -1.26
C ASP A 65 -1.13 -9.49 -1.18
N PHE A 66 -1.33 -10.03 0.04
CA PHE A 66 -1.86 -11.39 0.22
C PHE A 66 -3.29 -11.53 -0.31
N THR A 67 -4.14 -10.52 -0.12
CA THR A 67 -5.51 -10.55 -0.66
C THR A 67 -5.53 -10.56 -2.18
N GLY A 68 -4.67 -9.76 -2.83
CA GLY A 68 -4.53 -9.77 -4.28
C GLY A 68 -4.02 -11.11 -4.82
N MET A 69 -3.05 -11.72 -4.13
CA MET A 69 -2.50 -13.04 -4.50
C MET A 69 -3.55 -14.15 -4.39
N ILE A 70 -4.33 -14.16 -3.32
CA ILE A 70 -5.43 -15.13 -3.14
C ILE A 70 -6.48 -14.94 -4.26
N SER A 71 -6.83 -13.69 -4.61
CA SER A 71 -7.81 -13.39 -5.67
C SER A 71 -7.38 -13.92 -7.05
N ALA A 72 -6.09 -13.81 -7.37
CA ALA A 72 -5.53 -14.38 -8.60
C ALA A 72 -5.60 -15.92 -8.59
N ASP A 73 -5.22 -16.55 -7.48
CA ASP A 73 -5.18 -18.01 -7.33
C ASP A 73 -6.57 -18.66 -7.51
N ILE A 74 -7.63 -18.01 -7.02
CA ILE A 74 -9.01 -18.50 -7.18
C ILE A 74 -9.67 -18.08 -8.51
N ASN A 75 -8.89 -17.59 -9.49
CA ASN A 75 -9.33 -17.12 -10.81
C ASN A 75 -10.41 -16.02 -10.77
N LEU A 76 -10.48 -15.22 -9.69
CA LEU A 76 -11.37 -14.06 -9.64
C LEU A 76 -10.82 -12.86 -10.44
N THR A 77 -9.52 -12.86 -10.75
CA THR A 77 -8.84 -11.78 -11.49
C THR A 77 -7.76 -12.40 -12.38
N PRO A 78 -7.60 -11.98 -13.65
CA PRO A 78 -6.60 -12.56 -14.54
C PRO A 78 -5.17 -12.28 -14.05
N ASN A 79 -4.33 -13.32 -14.01
CA ASN A 79 -2.95 -13.26 -13.49
C ASN A 79 -2.10 -12.13 -14.08
N VAL A 80 -2.30 -11.82 -15.37
CA VAL A 80 -1.55 -10.76 -16.06
C VAL A 80 -1.85 -9.36 -15.50
N GLU A 81 -3.08 -9.11 -15.05
CA GLU A 81 -3.45 -7.83 -14.40
C GLU A 81 -2.88 -7.73 -12.98
N VAL A 82 -2.77 -8.86 -12.28
CA VAL A 82 -2.30 -8.92 -10.89
C VAL A 82 -0.77 -8.83 -10.83
N GLU A 83 -0.06 -9.61 -11.65
CA GLU A 83 1.42 -9.68 -11.64
C GLU A 83 2.08 -8.37 -12.09
N GLY A 84 1.48 -7.65 -13.06
CA GLY A 84 1.98 -6.37 -13.54
C GLY A 84 1.92 -5.24 -12.50
N HIS A 85 0.99 -5.33 -11.54
CA HIS A 85 0.79 -4.32 -10.48
C HIS A 85 1.40 -4.74 -9.13
N GLN A 86 1.48 -6.04 -8.86
CA GLN A 86 2.01 -6.56 -7.60
C GLN A 86 3.52 -6.37 -7.45
N GLY A 87 4.31 -6.33 -8.54
CA GLY A 87 5.77 -6.20 -8.43
C GLY A 87 6.23 -4.95 -7.68
N TYR A 88 5.67 -3.78 -8.04
CA TYR A 88 6.02 -2.51 -7.38
C TYR A 88 5.33 -2.35 -6.02
N SER A 89 4.09 -2.84 -5.89
CA SER A 89 3.34 -2.80 -4.63
C SER A 89 3.98 -3.68 -3.55
N PHE A 90 4.47 -4.86 -3.93
CA PHE A 90 5.25 -5.72 -3.05
C PHE A 90 6.59 -5.11 -2.67
N LEU A 91 7.29 -4.49 -3.63
CA LEU A 91 8.52 -3.75 -3.34
C LEU A 91 8.27 -2.63 -2.31
N PHE A 92 7.16 -1.88 -2.46
CA PHE A 92 6.73 -0.90 -1.48
C PHE A 92 6.47 -1.54 -0.10
N THR A 93 5.80 -2.69 -0.05
CA THR A 93 5.58 -3.47 1.20
C THR A 93 6.88 -3.89 1.88
N CYS A 94 7.88 -4.34 1.13
CA CYS A 94 9.20 -4.63 1.68
C CYS A 94 9.87 -3.35 2.24
N LEU A 95 9.81 -2.26 1.50
CA LEU A 95 10.45 -0.99 1.88
C LEU A 95 9.77 -0.34 3.10
N ILE A 96 8.44 -0.39 3.22
CA ILE A 96 7.73 0.09 4.41
C ILE A 96 8.00 -0.80 5.63
N GLY A 97 8.20 -2.11 5.45
CA GLY A 97 8.68 -3.00 6.51
C GLY A 97 10.06 -2.60 7.02
N VAL A 98 11.02 -2.36 6.12
CA VAL A 98 12.36 -1.88 6.49
C VAL A 98 12.30 -0.48 7.11
N ALA A 99 11.46 0.42 6.58
CA ALA A 99 11.23 1.76 7.13
C ALA A 99 10.71 1.69 8.57
N THR A 100 9.80 0.76 8.85
CA THR A 100 9.25 0.51 10.20
C THR A 100 10.37 0.11 11.16
N VAL A 101 11.24 -0.82 10.76
CA VAL A 101 12.39 -1.22 11.59
C VAL A 101 13.33 -0.03 11.87
N TYR A 102 13.62 0.77 10.84
CA TYR A 102 14.45 1.96 11.00
C TYR A 102 13.79 3.02 11.88
N SER A 103 12.47 3.19 11.83
CA SER A 103 11.77 4.20 12.62
C SER A 103 11.86 3.92 14.13
N PHE A 104 11.89 2.65 14.53
CA PHE A 104 12.08 2.26 15.95
C PHE A 104 13.53 2.32 16.41
N THR A 105 14.49 2.02 15.54
CA THR A 105 15.89 1.84 15.94
C THR A 105 16.74 3.07 15.67
N ARG A 106 16.63 3.67 14.48
CA ARG A 106 17.56 4.68 13.95
C ARG A 106 16.89 5.63 12.94
N ALA A 107 15.78 6.24 13.36
CA ALA A 107 14.84 6.95 12.49
C ALA A 107 15.45 8.06 11.61
N ASN A 108 16.50 8.72 12.09
CA ASN A 108 17.08 9.92 11.47
C ASN A 108 18.44 9.68 10.77
N THR A 109 18.85 8.43 10.60
CA THR A 109 20.11 8.12 9.90
C THR A 109 19.99 8.36 8.39
N GLN A 110 21.11 8.64 7.72
CA GLN A 110 21.13 8.81 6.25
C GLN A 110 20.59 7.58 5.53
N THR A 111 20.90 6.38 6.03
CA THR A 111 20.37 5.12 5.50
C THR A 111 18.85 5.03 5.66
N ALA A 112 18.30 5.39 6.84
CA ALA A 112 16.85 5.43 7.05
C ALA A 112 16.16 6.40 6.09
N VAL A 113 16.73 7.59 5.89
CA VAL A 113 16.23 8.57 4.91
C VAL A 113 16.25 7.99 3.49
N GLY A 114 17.33 7.30 3.11
CA GLY A 114 17.42 6.60 1.83
C GLY A 114 16.29 5.56 1.65
N VAL A 115 15.99 4.77 2.68
CA VAL A 115 14.87 3.81 2.67
C VAL A 115 13.53 4.52 2.53
N TYR A 116 13.30 5.62 3.24
CA TYR A 116 12.07 6.39 3.14
C TYR A 116 11.86 6.99 1.73
N ILE A 117 12.93 7.47 1.11
CA ILE A 117 12.89 7.97 -0.27
C ILE A 117 12.62 6.83 -1.23
N ALA A 118 13.32 5.70 -1.10
CA ALA A 118 13.11 4.53 -1.95
C ALA A 118 11.67 4.01 -1.85
N GLY A 119 11.10 3.95 -0.64
CA GLY A 119 9.71 3.56 -0.42
C GLY A 119 8.73 4.54 -1.06
N PHE A 120 9.00 5.85 -0.99
CA PHE A 120 8.19 6.85 -1.67
C PHE A 120 8.24 6.71 -3.20
N LEU A 121 9.43 6.44 -3.76
CA LEU A 121 9.58 6.21 -5.20
C LEU A 121 8.89 4.92 -5.65
N ALA A 122 8.98 3.84 -4.87
CA ALA A 122 8.26 2.60 -5.14
C ALA A 122 6.73 2.83 -5.14
N LEU A 123 6.23 3.59 -4.17
CA LEU A 123 4.82 4.00 -4.11
C LEU A 123 4.41 4.77 -5.38
N CYS A 124 5.19 5.76 -5.80
CA CYS A 124 4.93 6.51 -7.03
C CYS A 124 4.96 5.61 -8.27
N ALA A 125 5.91 4.67 -8.36
CA ALA A 125 5.99 3.71 -9.44
C ALA A 125 4.77 2.79 -9.48
N SER A 126 4.31 2.28 -8.33
CA SER A 126 3.07 1.50 -8.23
C SER A 126 1.85 2.30 -8.70
N ALA A 127 1.73 3.55 -8.26
CA ALA A 127 0.61 4.43 -8.64
C ALA A 127 0.62 4.73 -10.15
N PHE A 128 1.79 5.03 -10.72
CA PHE A 128 1.94 5.28 -12.15
C PHE A 128 1.67 4.03 -12.98
N SER A 129 2.17 2.87 -12.55
CA SER A 129 1.88 1.58 -13.19
C SER A 129 0.39 1.27 -13.17
N GLY A 130 -0.31 1.54 -12.05
CA GLY A 130 -1.76 1.40 -11.96
C GLY A 130 -2.51 2.33 -12.90
N TYR A 131 -2.07 3.59 -13.03
CA TYR A 131 -2.66 4.55 -13.96
C TYR A 131 -2.56 4.08 -15.42
N LEU A 132 -1.38 3.59 -15.86
CA LEU A 132 -1.18 3.10 -17.22
C LEU A 132 -2.05 1.89 -17.57
N LEU A 133 -2.39 1.05 -16.58
CA LEU A 133 -3.33 -0.06 -16.78
C LEU A 133 -4.77 0.43 -16.97
N ALA A 134 -5.20 1.42 -16.18
CA ALA A 134 -6.54 1.99 -16.29
C ALA A 134 -6.71 2.86 -17.55
N PHE A 135 -5.64 3.50 -18.01
CA PHE A 135 -5.62 4.39 -19.16
C PHE A 135 -4.46 4.06 -20.10
N PRO A 136 -4.60 3.01 -20.93
CA PRO A 136 -3.56 2.63 -21.88
C PRO A 136 -3.30 3.75 -22.89
N PRO A 137 -2.04 4.15 -23.16
CA PRO A 137 -1.73 5.27 -24.06
C PRO A 137 -2.04 5.00 -25.56
N HIS A 138 -2.58 3.84 -25.92
CA HIS A 138 -2.75 3.39 -27.30
C HIS A 138 -4.13 2.77 -27.62
N LEU A 139 -5.20 3.20 -26.94
CA LEU A 139 -6.59 2.94 -27.34
C LEU A 139 -7.35 4.25 -27.60
#